data_AF-E2BK54-F1
#
_entry.id   AF-E2BK54-F1
#
_cell.length_a   1.000
_cell.length_b   1.000
_cell.length_c   1.000
_cell.angle_alpha   90.00
_cell.angle_beta   90.00
_cell.angle_gamma   90.00
#
_symmetry.space_group_name_H-M   'P 1'
#
loop_
_entity.id
_entity.type
_entity.pdbx_description
1 polymer ?
#
loop_
_entity_poly.entity_id
_entity_poly.type
_entity_poly.pdbx_seq_one_letter_code
_entity_poly.pdbx_strand_id
1 'polypeptide(L)'
;MNYILNIGSEPVFNDCIVNIEIYTYNPYANTTFGYSDEIRIPIQQQDLYILPCESYLYVEGKVTKQVAVDGATVTLGYNCVAFMFDEIRYELDGVEIDRNRNDMAAWDMADTMLPDGHFNFCVPLSVLLGFYEDYKRIVINARHELILL
;
A
#
# COMPACT_ATOMS: atom_id res chain seq x y z
N MET A 1 17.49 5.19 -39.76
CA MET A 1 16.84 3.87 -39.62
C MET A 1 15.49 4.10 -38.95
N ASN A 2 14.38 3.76 -39.62
CA ASN A 2 13.03 4.02 -39.14
C ASN A 2 12.56 2.84 -38.28
N TYR A 3 12.30 3.08 -37.00
CA TYR A 3 11.66 2.09 -36.13
C TYR A 3 10.14 2.22 -36.28
N ILE A 4 9.57 1.44 -37.19
CA ILE A 4 8.10 1.29 -37.29
C ILE A 4 7.70 0.26 -36.23
N LEU A 5 6.89 0.68 -35.26
CA LEU A 5 6.34 -0.20 -34.22
C LEU A 5 5.40 -1.22 -34.87
N ASN A 6 5.79 -2.50 -34.85
CA ASN A 6 4.95 -3.59 -35.33
C ASN A 6 4.16 -4.19 -34.16
N ILE A 7 2.86 -3.87 -34.09
CA ILE A 7 1.96 -4.30 -33.01
C ILE A 7 1.58 -5.80 -33.12
N GLY A 8 1.79 -6.42 -34.29
CA GLY A 8 1.43 -7.81 -34.56
C GLY A 8 2.57 -8.83 -34.40
N SER A 9 3.78 -8.40 -34.02
CA SER A 9 4.89 -9.34 -33.78
C SER A 9 4.71 -10.13 -32.48
N GLU A 10 5.25 -11.35 -32.42
CA GLU A 10 5.28 -12.13 -31.18
C GLU A 10 5.94 -11.31 -30.05
N PRO A 11 5.37 -11.34 -28.84
CA PRO A 11 5.92 -10.62 -27.70
C PRO A 11 7.32 -11.16 -27.37
N VAL A 12 8.32 -10.28 -27.36
CA VAL A 12 9.67 -10.60 -26.92
C VAL A 12 9.74 -10.41 -25.41
N PHE A 13 9.87 -11.51 -24.69
CA PHE A 13 10.08 -11.50 -23.24
C PHE A 13 11.58 -11.40 -22.96
N ASN A 14 11.95 -10.47 -22.07
CA ASN A 14 13.32 -10.26 -21.67
C ASN A 14 13.49 -10.67 -20.19
N ASP A 15 14.19 -11.77 -19.94
CA ASP A 15 14.42 -12.34 -18.61
C ASP A 15 15.59 -11.67 -17.85
N CYS A 16 15.90 -10.40 -18.15
CA CYS A 16 17.00 -9.66 -17.50
C CYS A 16 16.73 -9.26 -16.03
N ILE A 17 15.56 -9.57 -15.46
CA ILE A 17 15.28 -9.30 -14.05
C ILE A 17 15.94 -10.38 -13.20
N VAL A 18 17.12 -10.07 -12.64
CA VAL A 18 17.94 -11.03 -11.89
C VAL A 18 17.60 -11.05 -10.40
N ASN A 19 17.04 -9.96 -9.86
CA ASN A 19 16.78 -9.81 -8.43
C ASN A 19 15.59 -8.88 -8.15
N ILE A 20 14.89 -9.13 -7.04
CA ILE A 20 13.83 -8.28 -6.49
C ILE A 20 14.23 -7.96 -5.05
N GLU A 21 14.20 -6.68 -4.71
CA GLU A 21 14.53 -6.18 -3.37
C GLU A 21 13.36 -5.36 -2.83
N ILE A 22 13.17 -5.40 -1.51
CA ILE A 22 12.08 -4.71 -0.83
C ILE A 22 12.63 -3.45 -0.17
N TYR A 23 12.01 -2.31 -0.49
CA TYR A 23 12.37 -1.00 0.03
C TYR A 23 11.22 -0.40 0.84
N THR A 24 11.55 0.27 1.94
CA THR A 24 10.58 0.97 2.78
C THR A 24 10.46 2.43 2.37
N TYR A 25 9.24 2.88 2.11
CA TYR A 25 8.91 4.27 1.83
C TYR A 25 8.06 4.81 2.99
N ASN A 26 8.49 5.93 3.56
CA ASN A 26 7.82 6.57 4.68
C ASN A 26 6.95 7.74 4.20
N PRO A 27 5.94 8.15 4.98
CA PRO A 27 5.19 9.37 4.71
C PRO A 27 6.10 10.61 4.65
N TYR A 28 5.61 11.70 4.04
CA TYR A 28 6.35 12.97 4.09
C TYR A 28 6.67 13.39 5.53
N ALA A 29 7.84 13.99 5.73
CA ALA A 29 8.36 14.35 7.06
C ALA A 29 7.49 15.36 7.83
N ASN A 30 6.59 16.08 7.16
CA ASN A 30 5.69 17.07 7.75
C ASN A 30 4.24 16.58 7.89
N THR A 31 4.00 15.27 7.70
CA THR A 31 2.66 14.69 7.83
C THR A 31 2.22 14.70 9.30
N THR A 32 1.03 15.20 9.57
CA THR A 32 0.36 15.02 10.87
C THR A 32 -0.50 13.76 10.81
N PHE A 33 -0.63 13.06 11.93
CA PHE A 33 -1.44 11.83 12.06
C PHE A 33 -2.70 12.10 12.91
N GLY A 34 -3.28 13.28 12.75
CA GLY A 34 -4.54 13.67 13.38
C GLY A 34 -5.72 12.97 12.72
N TYR A 35 -6.91 13.21 13.29
CA TYR A 35 -8.15 12.68 12.72
C TYR A 35 -8.44 13.32 11.36
N SER A 36 -8.65 12.48 10.34
CA SER A 36 -8.93 12.89 8.96
C SER A 36 -7.78 13.66 8.28
N ASP A 37 -6.56 13.49 8.78
CA ASP A 37 -5.38 14.00 8.11
C ASP A 37 -5.01 13.08 6.93
N GLU A 38 -4.63 13.70 5.82
CA GLU A 38 -4.17 12.98 4.64
C GLU A 38 -2.69 12.60 4.80
N ILE A 39 -2.40 11.31 4.80
CA ILE A 39 -1.06 10.75 4.83
C ILE A 39 -0.65 10.44 3.40
N ARG A 40 0.47 11.02 2.94
CA ARG A 40 1.01 10.75 1.60
C ARG A 40 2.38 10.09 1.69
N ILE A 41 2.52 8.96 1.01
CA ILE A 41 3.75 8.18 0.90
C ILE A 41 4.28 8.33 -0.54
N PRO A 42 5.34 9.13 -0.74
CA PRO A 42 5.95 9.29 -2.05
C PRO A 42 6.90 8.14 -2.37
N ILE A 43 6.84 7.64 -3.61
CA ILE A 43 7.86 6.72 -4.15
C ILE A 43 8.65 7.48 -5.21
N GLN A 44 9.80 8.03 -4.80
CA GLN A 44 10.52 9.08 -5.55
C GLN A 44 11.86 8.65 -6.17
N GLN A 45 12.07 7.37 -6.42
CA GLN A 45 13.37 6.91 -6.94
C GLN A 45 13.33 6.72 -8.46
N GLN A 46 13.98 7.64 -9.17
CA GLN A 46 14.08 7.64 -10.64
C GLN A 46 14.87 6.44 -11.20
N ASP A 47 15.70 5.80 -10.36
CA ASP A 47 16.54 4.66 -10.75
C ASP A 47 15.96 3.30 -10.34
N LEU A 48 14.78 3.27 -9.70
CA LEU A 48 14.17 2.04 -9.20
C LEU A 48 12.90 1.67 -9.96
N TYR A 49 12.84 0.41 -10.35
CA TYR A 49 11.71 -0.20 -11.00
C TYR A 49 10.79 -0.80 -9.95
N ILE A 50 9.67 -0.12 -9.69
CA ILE A 50 8.71 -0.58 -8.68
C ILE A 50 7.83 -1.66 -9.30
N LEU A 51 7.58 -2.72 -8.54
CA LEU A 51 6.58 -3.74 -8.85
C LEU A 51 5.38 -3.56 -7.91
N PRO A 52 4.38 -2.75 -8.29
CA PRO A 52 3.21 -2.45 -7.46
C PRO A 52 2.58 -3.71 -6.88
N CYS A 53 2.28 -4.71 -7.69
CA CYS A 53 1.52 -5.90 -7.29
C CYS A 53 2.18 -6.76 -6.18
N GLU A 54 3.48 -6.61 -5.94
CA GLU A 54 4.23 -7.29 -4.88
C GLU A 54 4.52 -6.37 -3.67
N SER A 55 3.98 -5.15 -3.68
CA SER A 55 4.14 -4.17 -2.61
C SER A 55 3.08 -4.35 -1.52
N TYR A 56 3.40 -3.90 -0.31
CA TYR A 56 2.50 -3.97 0.85
C TYR A 56 2.52 -2.65 1.64
N LEU A 57 1.39 -2.33 2.26
CA LEU A 57 1.26 -1.29 3.27
C LEU A 57 1.63 -1.88 4.63
N TYR A 58 2.68 -1.34 5.26
CA TYR A 58 3.06 -1.68 6.62
C TYR A 58 2.46 -0.66 7.59
N VAL A 59 1.72 -1.13 8.59
CA VAL A 59 1.12 -0.30 9.64
C VAL A 59 1.53 -0.84 10.99
N GLU A 60 2.11 0.00 11.83
CA GLU A 60 2.41 -0.34 13.22
C GLU A 60 1.89 0.73 14.17
N GLY A 61 1.58 0.33 15.39
CA GLY A 61 1.05 1.25 16.38
C GLY A 61 0.84 0.62 17.74
N LYS A 62 0.30 1.42 18.65
CA LYS A 62 -0.05 1.01 20.00
C LYS A 62 -1.46 1.45 20.34
N VAL A 63 -2.29 0.50 20.76
CA VAL A 63 -3.61 0.81 21.27
C VAL A 63 -3.51 1.24 22.73
N THR A 64 -4.14 2.38 23.04
CA THR A 64 -4.25 2.87 24.41
C THR A 64 -5.70 2.79 24.86
N LYS A 65 -5.93 2.31 26.09
CA LYS A 65 -7.26 2.30 26.69
C LYS A 65 -7.54 3.68 27.28
N GLN A 66 -8.68 4.27 26.96
CA GLN A 66 -9.16 5.48 27.66
C GLN A 66 -9.50 5.20 29.13
N VAL A 67 -9.96 3.98 29.43
CA VAL A 67 -10.24 3.52 30.80
C VAL A 67 -9.54 2.19 31.03
N ALA A 68 -8.64 2.13 32.02
CA ALA A 68 -7.98 0.89 32.39
C ALA A 68 -8.97 -0.02 33.12
N VAL A 69 -9.44 -1.06 32.43
CA VAL A 69 -10.11 -2.20 33.06
C VAL A 69 -9.07 -3.29 33.25
N ASP A 70 -8.78 -3.61 34.51
CA ASP A 70 -7.85 -4.67 34.88
C ASP A 70 -8.29 -6.01 34.27
N GLY A 71 -7.34 -6.69 33.62
CA GLY A 71 -7.58 -8.01 33.00
C GLY A 71 -8.34 -7.99 31.66
N ALA A 72 -8.73 -6.84 31.12
CA ALA A 72 -9.37 -6.79 29.81
C ALA A 72 -8.35 -6.99 28.67
N THR A 73 -8.56 -7.99 27.81
CA THR A 73 -7.83 -8.14 26.55
C THR A 73 -8.46 -7.25 25.49
N VAL A 74 -7.65 -6.55 24.70
CA VAL A 74 -8.10 -5.84 23.50
C VAL A 74 -7.74 -6.71 22.31
N THR A 75 -8.66 -6.84 21.36
CA THR A 75 -8.43 -7.53 20.09
C THR A 75 -8.79 -6.58 18.96
N LEU A 76 -7.98 -6.52 17.91
CA LEU A 76 -8.37 -5.84 16.69
C LEU A 76 -9.31 -6.76 15.92
N GLY A 77 -10.42 -6.20 15.44
CA GLY A 77 -11.34 -6.93 14.60
C GLY A 77 -10.71 -7.23 13.24
N TYR A 78 -11.34 -8.14 12.50
CA TYR A 78 -11.01 -8.38 11.10
C TYR A 78 -10.96 -7.08 10.31
N ASN A 79 -10.01 -6.97 9.38
CA ASN A 79 -9.83 -5.81 8.50
C ASN A 79 -9.56 -4.50 9.24
N CYS A 80 -8.94 -4.56 10.42
CA CYS A 80 -8.71 -3.36 11.23
C CYS A 80 -8.01 -2.25 10.44
N VAL A 81 -7.04 -2.58 9.58
CA VAL A 81 -6.32 -1.62 8.72
C VAL A 81 -7.23 -1.00 7.66
N ALA A 82 -8.15 -1.75 7.07
CA ALA A 82 -9.11 -1.19 6.11
C ALA A 82 -10.03 -0.16 6.76
N PHE A 83 -10.39 -0.38 8.03
CA PHE A 83 -11.20 0.56 8.81
C PHE A 83 -10.40 1.71 9.43
N MET A 84 -9.06 1.68 9.39
CA MET A 84 -8.24 2.80 9.88
C MET A 84 -8.30 4.01 8.94
N PHE A 85 -8.60 3.79 7.66
CA PHE A 85 -8.63 4.82 6.62
C PHE A 85 -10.02 4.84 5.96
N ASP A 86 -10.61 6.02 5.82
CA ASP A 86 -11.83 6.25 5.04
C ASP A 86 -11.56 6.09 3.54
N GLU A 87 -10.35 6.46 3.10
CA GLU A 87 -9.96 6.37 1.70
C GLU A 87 -8.49 5.94 1.54
N ILE A 88 -8.25 5.00 0.63
CA ILE A 88 -6.92 4.67 0.12
C ILE A 88 -6.91 4.99 -1.37
N ARG A 89 -5.97 5.81 -1.81
CA ARG A 89 -5.88 6.28 -3.19
C ARG A 89 -4.47 6.17 -3.71
N TYR A 90 -4.34 5.80 -4.97
CA TYR A 90 -3.08 5.74 -5.68
C TYR A 90 -3.06 6.72 -6.85
N GLU A 91 -2.02 7.54 -6.88
CA GLU A 91 -1.81 8.55 -7.90
C GLU A 91 -0.49 8.32 -8.66
N LEU A 92 -0.55 8.53 -9.98
CA LEU A 92 0.62 8.62 -10.86
C LEU A 92 0.70 10.03 -11.44
N ASP A 93 1.80 10.74 -11.19
CA ASP A 93 1.99 12.14 -11.60
C ASP A 93 0.83 13.08 -11.18
N GLY A 94 0.19 12.78 -10.04
CA GLY A 94 -0.96 13.51 -9.52
C GLY A 94 -2.30 13.16 -10.20
N VAL A 95 -2.33 12.13 -11.05
CA VAL A 95 -3.55 11.56 -11.63
C VAL A 95 -3.96 10.35 -10.81
N GLU A 96 -5.18 10.37 -10.28
CA GLU A 96 -5.79 9.23 -9.62
C GLU A 96 -5.94 8.06 -10.59
N ILE A 97 -5.27 6.95 -10.25
CA ILE A 97 -5.33 5.69 -11.01
C ILE A 97 -6.35 4.76 -10.39
N ASP A 98 -6.41 4.74 -9.05
CA ASP A 98 -7.32 3.89 -8.31
C ASP A 98 -7.63 4.51 -6.94
N ARG A 99 -8.82 4.20 -6.43
CA ARG A 99 -9.34 4.66 -5.15
C ARG A 99 -10.23 3.58 -4.55
N ASN A 100 -10.01 3.27 -3.29
CA ASN A 100 -10.86 2.41 -2.48
C ASN A 100 -11.41 3.20 -1.28
N ARG A 101 -12.74 3.16 -1.10
CA ARG A 101 -13.44 3.68 0.08
C ARG A 101 -14.08 2.53 0.84
N ASN A 102 -13.25 1.80 1.57
CA ASN A 102 -13.65 0.86 2.62
C ASN A 102 -14.70 -0.22 2.24
N ASP A 103 -14.82 -0.56 0.95
CA ASP A 103 -15.67 -1.66 0.46
C ASP A 103 -14.89 -3.01 0.47
N MET A 104 -13.87 -3.14 1.32
CA MET A 104 -13.04 -4.34 1.45
C MET A 104 -13.78 -5.46 2.20
N ALA A 105 -14.83 -5.98 1.60
CA ALA A 105 -15.51 -7.18 2.04
C ALA A 105 -14.75 -8.41 1.52
N ALA A 106 -13.64 -8.82 2.18
CA ALA A 106 -13.17 -10.22 2.29
C ALA A 106 -11.65 -10.35 2.59
N TRP A 107 -11.18 -9.90 3.75
CA TRP A 107 -9.92 -10.41 4.29
C TRP A 107 -10.14 -11.04 5.66
N ASP A 108 -9.81 -12.33 5.77
CA ASP A 108 -9.93 -13.11 6.99
C ASP A 108 -8.52 -13.21 7.61
N MET A 109 -7.97 -12.07 8.04
CA MET A 109 -6.79 -12.06 8.90
C MET A 109 -7.25 -11.81 10.34
N ALA A 110 -7.16 -12.86 11.15
CA ALA A 110 -7.25 -12.72 12.60
C ALA A 110 -5.96 -12.05 13.07
N ASP A 111 -6.07 -10.79 13.47
CA ASP A 111 -4.92 -9.96 13.81
C ASP A 111 -4.56 -10.09 15.30
N THR A 112 -3.37 -10.64 15.55
CA THR A 112 -2.87 -10.86 16.92
C THR A 112 -2.37 -9.56 17.54
N MET A 113 -3.07 -9.07 18.56
CA MET A 113 -2.51 -8.06 19.47
C MET A 113 -1.42 -8.65 20.35
N LEU A 114 -0.33 -7.90 20.55
CA LEU A 114 0.64 -8.22 21.59
C LEU A 114 0.05 -7.87 22.98
N PRO A 115 0.43 -8.60 24.06
CA PRO A 115 -0.11 -8.38 25.40
C PRO A 115 0.06 -6.95 25.95
N ASP A 116 0.98 -6.18 25.38
CA ASP A 116 1.32 -4.81 25.76
C ASP A 116 0.61 -3.73 24.93
N GLY A 117 -0.29 -4.14 24.03
CA GLY A 117 -1.10 -3.27 23.19
C GLY A 117 -0.43 -2.83 21.89
N HIS A 118 0.76 -3.32 21.55
CA HIS A 118 1.36 -3.08 20.25
C HIS A 118 0.79 -3.99 19.17
N PHE A 119 0.75 -3.47 17.95
CA PHE A 119 0.36 -4.21 16.75
C PHE A 119 1.26 -3.82 15.58
N ASN A 120 1.44 -4.75 14.64
CA ASN A 120 1.99 -4.49 13.32
C ASN A 120 1.29 -5.35 12.27
N PHE A 121 1.09 -4.77 11.09
CA PHE A 121 0.38 -5.39 9.97
C PHE A 121 1.12 -5.13 8.68
N CYS A 122 1.13 -6.14 7.80
CA CYS A 122 1.51 -6.00 6.40
C CYS A 122 0.29 -6.35 5.56
N VAL A 123 -0.28 -5.37 4.86
CA VAL A 123 -1.42 -5.58 3.97
C VAL A 123 -0.96 -5.43 2.52
N PRO A 124 -1.03 -6.48 1.68
CA PRO A 124 -0.62 -6.36 0.28
C PRO A 124 -1.41 -5.26 -0.44
N LEU A 125 -0.78 -4.47 -1.31
CA LEU A 125 -1.51 -3.38 -1.99
C LEU A 125 -2.53 -3.90 -3.01
N SER A 126 -2.34 -5.11 -3.53
CA SER A 126 -3.30 -5.82 -4.39
C SER A 126 -4.64 -6.12 -3.72
N VAL A 127 -4.65 -6.19 -2.39
CA VAL A 127 -5.86 -6.29 -1.57
C VAL A 127 -6.58 -4.94 -1.52
N LEU A 128 -5.79 -3.87 -1.43
CA LEU A 128 -6.29 -2.55 -1.12
C LEU A 128 -6.85 -1.84 -2.35
N LEU A 129 -6.26 -2.11 -3.52
CA LEU A 129 -6.50 -1.39 -4.76
C LEU A 129 -6.51 -2.38 -5.93
N GLY A 130 -7.58 -2.37 -6.74
CA GLY A 130 -7.73 -3.26 -7.89
C GLY A 130 -6.64 -3.05 -8.96
N PHE A 131 -6.12 -1.83 -9.09
CA PHE A 131 -4.97 -1.57 -9.96
C PHE A 131 -3.76 -2.45 -9.60
N TYR A 132 -3.50 -2.63 -8.30
CA TYR A 132 -2.40 -3.44 -7.81
C TYR A 132 -2.66 -4.95 -7.96
N GLU A 133 -3.93 -5.37 -8.04
CA GLU A 133 -4.32 -6.75 -8.35
C GLU A 133 -4.09 -7.09 -9.84
N ASP A 134 -4.57 -6.22 -10.71
CA ASP A 134 -4.62 -6.45 -12.16
C ASP A 134 -3.30 -6.11 -12.86
N TYR A 135 -2.61 -5.05 -12.42
CA TYR A 135 -1.43 -4.53 -13.11
C TYR A 135 -0.13 -5.14 -12.59
N LYS A 136 0.31 -6.22 -13.25
CA LYS A 136 1.53 -6.98 -12.91
C LYS A 136 2.78 -6.51 -13.65
N ARG A 137 2.81 -5.22 -14.02
CA ARG A 137 3.91 -4.63 -14.79
C ARG A 137 4.53 -3.48 -14.01
N ILE A 138 5.72 -3.10 -14.42
CA ILE A 138 6.47 -1.99 -13.85
C ILE A 138 6.01 -0.70 -14.56
N VAL A 139 5.69 0.33 -13.79
CA VAL A 139 5.52 1.69 -14.31
C VAL A 139 6.83 2.43 -14.08
N ILE A 140 7.30 3.15 -15.10
CA ILE A 140 8.57 3.87 -15.07
C ILE A 140 8.36 5.34 -15.38
N ASN A 141 9.28 6.18 -14.90
CA ASN A 141 9.30 7.61 -15.21
C ASN A 141 8.00 8.36 -14.86
N ALA A 142 7.32 7.94 -13.80
CA ALA A 142 6.16 8.59 -13.22
C ALA A 142 6.37 8.74 -11.71
N ARG A 143 5.85 9.80 -11.11
CA ARG A 143 5.82 9.97 -9.65
C ARG A 143 4.68 9.14 -9.09
N HIS A 144 5.00 8.17 -8.24
CA HIS A 144 4.01 7.37 -7.55
C HIS A 144 3.72 7.96 -6.17
N GLU A 145 2.44 8.08 -5.83
CA GLU A 145 2.01 8.49 -4.49
C GLU A 145 0.88 7.58 -4.01
N LEU A 146 1.07 6.98 -2.83
CA LEU A 146 0.01 6.32 -2.09
C LEU A 146 -0.53 7.31 -1.04
N ILE A 147 -1.84 7.50 -1.03
CA ILE A 147 -2.53 8.46 -0.19
C ILE A 147 -3.52 7.70 0.70
N LEU A 148 -3.47 7.97 2.00
CA LEU A 148 -4.35 7.39 3.02
C LEU A 148 -5.07 8.54 3.73
N LEU A 149 -6.39 8.46 3.88
CA LEU A 149 -7.25 9.45 4.54
C LEU A 149 -8.11 8.79 5.61
#